data_AF-A0A378UUA1-F1
#
_entry.id   AF-A0A378UUA1-F1
#
_cell.length_a   1.000
_cell.length_b   1.000
_cell.length_c   1.000
_cell.angle_alpha   90.00
_cell.angle_beta   90.00
_cell.angle_gamma   90.00
#
_symmetry.space_group_name_H-M   'P 1'
#
loop_
_entity.id
_entity.type
_entity.pdbx_description
1 polymer ?
#
loop_
_entity_poly.entity_id
_entity_poly.type
_entity_poly.pdbx_seq_one_letter_code
_entity_poly.pdbx_strand_id
1 'polypeptide(L)'
;MVTAAETLGGIGLLLGILTPLAACAVIGAMVDAWAVNVSADAFWSQPFNVPFLAAFGAAALLFTGAGAYSVDQRVFGRSRVSGRASVGLVFIGVAVAVVTWIALNGTNPIHFTKPGA
;
A
#
# COMPACT_ATOMS: atom_id res chain seq x y z
N MET A 1 12.48 -4.95 -6.35
CA MET A 1 12.07 -4.94 -4.92
C MET A 1 10.55 -4.87 -4.79
N VAL A 2 9.87 -3.93 -5.47
CA VAL A 2 8.40 -3.80 -5.49
C VAL A 2 7.68 -5.09 -5.91
N THR A 3 8.15 -5.80 -6.94
CA THR A 3 7.55 -7.07 -7.41
C THR A 3 7.42 -8.13 -6.32
N ALA A 4 8.38 -8.22 -5.40
CA ALA A 4 8.31 -9.17 -4.28
C ALA A 4 7.24 -8.74 -3.26
N ALA A 5 7.15 -7.44 -2.96
CA ALA A 5 6.12 -6.89 -2.08
C ALA A 5 4.72 -7.04 -2.67
N GLU A 6 4.55 -6.84 -3.99
CA GLU A 6 3.29 -7.06 -4.70
C GLU A 6 2.88 -8.53 -4.66
N THR A 7 3.79 -9.43 -5.02
CA THR A 7 3.49 -10.85 -5.13
C THR A 7 3.23 -11.47 -3.76
N LEU A 8 4.14 -11.26 -2.80
CA LEU A 8 4.01 -11.83 -1.46
C LEU A 8 2.89 -11.14 -0.66
N GLY A 9 2.73 -9.82 -0.80
CA GLY A 9 1.64 -9.08 -0.18
C GLY A 9 0.28 -9.50 -0.74
N GLY A 10 0.18 -9.67 -2.06
CA GLY A 10 -1.04 -10.17 -2.72
C GLY A 10 -1.41 -11.58 -2.27
N ILE A 11 -0.44 -12.52 -2.25
CA ILE A 11 -0.66 -13.88 -1.74
C ILE A 11 -1.06 -13.85 -0.26
N GLY A 12 -0.40 -13.02 0.55
CA GLY A 12 -0.71 -12.84 1.96
C GLY A 12 -2.13 -12.32 2.20
N LEU A 13 -2.58 -11.36 1.38
CA LEU A 13 -3.97 -10.87 1.41
C LEU A 13 -4.97 -11.95 0.98
N LEU A 14 -4.69 -12.68 -0.11
CA LEU A 14 -5.57 -13.72 -0.63
C LEU A 14 -5.80 -14.86 0.37
N LEU A 15 -4.74 -15.29 1.04
CA LEU A 15 -4.80 -16.38 2.02
C LEU A 15 -5.17 -15.89 3.43
N GLY A 16 -5.14 -14.57 3.65
CA GLY A 16 -5.31 -13.97 4.97
C GLY A 16 -4.19 -14.36 5.94
N ILE A 17 -2.94 -14.34 5.48
CA ILE A 17 -1.74 -14.60 6.27
C ILE A 17 -1.09 -13.25 6.60
N LEU A 18 -1.04 -12.93 7.90
CA LEU A 18 -0.59 -11.64 8.40
C LEU A 18 -1.25 -10.47 7.64
N THR A 19 -2.57 -10.53 7.46
CA THR A 19 -3.39 -9.61 6.65
C THR A 19 -3.03 -8.14 6.89
N PRO A 20 -2.81 -7.65 8.13
CA PRO A 20 -2.47 -6.25 8.33
C PRO A 20 -1.12 -5.87 7.72
N LEU A 21 -0.14 -6.76 7.78
CA LEU A 21 1.19 -6.55 7.22
C LEU A 21 1.19 -6.75 5.71
N ALA A 22 0.46 -7.75 5.21
CA ALA A 22 0.27 -7.97 3.78
C ALA A 22 -0.42 -6.77 3.11
N ALA A 23 -1.46 -6.22 3.74
CA ALA A 23 -2.12 -5.01 3.27
C ALA A 23 -1.17 -3.81 3.24
N CYS A 24 -0.37 -3.61 4.30
CA CYS A 24 0.64 -2.55 4.37
C CYS A 24 1.66 -2.67 3.23
N ALA A 25 2.16 -3.88 2.97
CA ALA A 25 3.10 -4.14 1.87
C ALA A 25 2.50 -3.82 0.49
N VAL A 26 1.24 -4.22 0.24
CA VAL A 26 0.55 -3.92 -1.02
C VAL A 26 0.29 -2.42 -1.17
N ILE A 27 -0.13 -1.73 -0.11
CA ILE A 27 -0.32 -0.27 -0.14
C ILE A 27 0.98 0.43 -0.53
N GLY A 28 2.11 0.08 0.12
CA GLY A 28 3.41 0.66 -0.21
C GLY A 28 3.80 0.42 -1.67
N ALA A 29 3.69 -0.83 -2.14
CA ALA A 29 4.02 -1.19 -3.52
C ALA A 29 3.15 -0.45 -4.56
N MET A 30 1.85 -0.29 -4.29
CA MET A 30 0.95 0.43 -5.17
C MET A 30 1.19 1.94 -5.16
N VAL A 31 1.64 2.51 -4.03
CA VAL A 31 2.06 3.91 -3.95
C VAL A 31 3.32 4.15 -4.78
N ASP A 32 4.31 3.25 -4.72
CA ASP A 32 5.49 3.34 -5.59
C ASP A 32 5.13 3.22 -7.08
N ALA A 33 4.26 2.27 -7.44
CA ALA A 33 3.78 2.13 -8.80
C ALA A 33 2.97 3.35 -9.29
N TRP A 34 2.17 3.96 -8.39
CA TRP A 34 1.48 5.21 -8.67
C TRP A 34 2.47 6.38 -8.83
N ALA A 35 3.48 6.47 -7.97
CA ALA A 35 4.51 7.50 -8.01
C ALA A 35 5.24 7.55 -9.36
N VAL A 36 5.51 6.39 -9.98
CA VAL A 36 6.07 6.35 -11.35
C VAL A 36 5.19 7.10 -12.33
N ASN A 37 3.87 6.89 -12.29
CA ASN A 37 2.92 7.53 -13.21
C ASN A 37 2.81 9.05 -13.02
N VAL A 38 3.05 9.54 -11.81
CA VAL A 38 2.93 10.98 -11.49
C VAL A 38 4.27 11.71 -11.37
N SER A 39 5.40 11.01 -11.42
CA SER A 39 6.73 11.59 -11.20
C SER A 39 7.11 12.71 -12.20
N ALA A 40 6.49 12.74 -13.37
CA ALA A 40 6.74 13.73 -14.43
C ALA A 40 5.68 14.85 -14.54
N ASP A 41 4.63 14.81 -13.72
CA ASP A 41 3.53 15.77 -13.74
C ASP A 41 3.04 16.09 -12.31
N ALA A 42 2.02 16.94 -12.16
CA ALA A 42 1.40 17.14 -10.85
C ALA A 42 0.72 15.85 -10.38
N PHE A 43 0.76 15.57 -9.08
CA PHE A 43 0.27 14.28 -8.56
C PHE A 43 -1.22 14.03 -8.77
N TRP A 44 -2.00 15.08 -9.05
CA TRP A 44 -3.43 15.01 -9.34
C TRP A 44 -3.74 14.78 -10.82
N SER A 45 -2.73 14.81 -11.71
CA SER A 45 -2.91 14.75 -13.16
C SER A 45 -3.32 13.36 -13.67
N GLN A 46 -3.17 12.33 -12.84
CA GLN A 46 -3.51 10.93 -13.16
C GLN A 46 -4.35 10.31 -12.01
N PRO A 47 -5.55 10.84 -11.70
CA PRO A 47 -6.23 10.56 -10.44
C PRO A 47 -6.85 9.16 -10.33
N PHE A 48 -6.93 8.40 -11.42
CA PHE A 48 -7.52 7.05 -11.42
C PHE A 48 -6.68 6.08 -12.26
N ASN A 49 -5.68 5.47 -11.65
CA ASN A 49 -4.93 4.36 -12.24
C ASN A 49 -5.10 3.07 -11.42
N VAL A 50 -4.76 1.94 -12.04
CA VAL A 50 -4.91 0.61 -11.41
C VAL A 50 -4.19 0.51 -10.06
N PRO A 51 -2.94 1.02 -9.90
CA PRO A 51 -2.27 1.02 -8.60
C PRO A 51 -3.05 1.79 -7.52
N PHE A 52 -3.60 2.95 -7.86
CA PHE A 52 -4.41 3.74 -6.93
C PHE A 52 -5.64 2.94 -6.45
N LEU A 53 -6.39 2.33 -7.37
CA LEU A 53 -7.54 1.49 -7.02
C LEU A 53 -7.13 0.31 -6.12
N ALA A 54 -6.03 -0.37 -6.46
CA ALA A 54 -5.52 -1.49 -5.68
C ALA A 54 -5.05 -1.08 -4.27
N ALA A 55 -4.43 0.09 -4.12
CA ALA A 55 -4.06 0.65 -2.82
C ALA A 55 -5.29 0.88 -1.92
N PHE A 56 -6.35 1.47 -2.48
CA PHE A 56 -7.62 1.65 -1.75
C PHE A 56 -8.32 0.33 -1.43
N GLY A 57 -8.26 -0.66 -2.34
CA GLY A 57 -8.74 -2.01 -2.08
C GLY A 57 -8.00 -2.67 -0.91
N ALA A 58 -6.67 -2.58 -0.88
CA ALA A 58 -5.86 -3.09 0.22
C ALA A 58 -6.15 -2.35 1.54
N ALA A 59 -6.34 -1.03 1.50
CA ALA A 59 -6.76 -0.27 2.68
C ALA A 59 -8.16 -0.71 3.16
N ALA A 60 -9.12 -0.89 2.27
CA ALA A 60 -10.45 -1.38 2.62
C ALA A 60 -10.37 -2.76 3.32
N LEU A 61 -9.54 -3.68 2.81
CA LEU A 61 -9.28 -4.99 3.43
C LEU A 61 -8.61 -4.85 4.81
N LEU A 62 -7.67 -3.93 4.97
CA LEU A 62 -7.02 -3.65 6.26
C LEU A 62 -8.00 -3.15 7.33
N PHE A 63 -8.99 -2.34 6.93
CA PHE A 63 -10.01 -1.83 7.85
C PHE A 63 -11.15 -2.82 8.12
N THR A 64 -11.53 -3.63 7.14
CA THR A 64 -12.57 -4.67 7.30
C THR A 64 -12.05 -5.89 8.07
N GLY A 65 -10.75 -6.21 7.92
CA GLY A 65 -10.09 -7.30 8.61
C GLY A 65 -9.87 -8.54 7.72
N ALA A 66 -9.17 -9.53 8.27
CA ALA A 66 -8.78 -10.77 7.62
C ALA A 66 -9.97 -11.67 7.22
N GLY A 67 -11.12 -11.52 7.89
CA GLY A 67 -12.32 -12.30 7.62
C GLY A 67 -12.29 -13.70 8.24
N ALA A 68 -13.45 -14.37 8.26
CA ALA A 68 -13.64 -15.62 9.00
C ALA A 68 -12.86 -16.83 8.44
N TYR A 69 -12.53 -16.81 7.15
CA TYR A 69 -11.82 -17.90 6.47
C TYR A 69 -10.29 -17.68 6.39
N SER A 70 -9.78 -16.58 6.95
CA SER A 70 -8.34 -16.30 6.94
C SER A 70 -7.53 -17.27 7.80
N VAL A 71 -6.27 -17.46 7.41
CA VAL A 71 -5.28 -18.15 8.25
C VAL A 71 -5.11 -17.39 9.57
N ASP A 72 -5.13 -16.05 9.56
CA ASP A 72 -5.02 -15.22 10.77
C ASP A 72 -6.14 -15.48 11.78
N GLN A 73 -7.39 -15.63 11.32
CA GLN A 73 -8.50 -16.01 12.18
C GLN A 73 -8.29 -17.41 12.76
N ARG A 74 -7.82 -18.36 11.95
CA ARG A 74 -7.64 -19.76 12.36
C ARG A 74 -6.47 -19.95 13.33
N VAL A 75 -5.41 -19.15 13.20
CA VAL A 75 -4.18 -19.27 14.01
C VAL A 75 -4.21 -18.36 15.23
N PHE A 76 -4.59 -17.08 15.06
CA PHE A 76 -4.54 -16.07 16.13
C PHE A 76 -5.89 -15.78 16.78
N GLY A 77 -6.99 -16.32 16.25
CA GLY A 77 -8.34 -16.08 16.75
C GLY A 77 -8.80 -14.63 16.63
N ARG A 78 -8.10 -13.80 15.84
CA ARG A 78 -8.36 -12.37 15.67
C ARG A 78 -8.52 -12.04 14.19
N SER A 79 -9.72 -11.61 13.82
CA SER A 79 -10.05 -11.25 12.43
C SER A 79 -9.71 -9.80 12.10
N ARG A 80 -9.44 -8.96 13.09
CA ARG A 80 -9.38 -7.51 12.91
C ARG A 80 -8.43 -6.86 13.91
N VAL A 81 -7.67 -5.88 13.41
CA VAL A 81 -6.88 -4.97 14.22
C VAL A 81 -7.72 -3.74 14.58
N SER A 82 -7.30 -2.98 15.60
CA SER A 82 -8.00 -1.74 15.95
C SER A 82 -7.92 -0.72 14.82
N GLY A 83 -8.96 0.11 14.62
CA GLY A 83 -8.95 1.12 13.56
C GLY A 83 -7.77 2.10 13.65
N ARG A 84 -7.31 2.41 14.87
CA ARG A 84 -6.09 3.21 15.10
C ARG A 84 -4.84 2.52 14.57
N ALA A 85 -4.72 1.20 14.76
CA ALA A 85 -3.63 0.42 14.21
C ALA A 85 -3.71 0.31 12.68
N SER A 86 -4.91 0.15 12.11
CA SER A 86 -5.11 0.18 10.65
C SER A 86 -4.64 1.51 10.05
N VAL A 87 -5.06 2.64 10.63
CA VAL A 87 -4.58 3.97 10.21
C VAL A 87 -3.06 4.05 10.27
N GLY A 88 -2.45 3.62 11.39
CA GLY A 88 -1.00 3.58 11.54
C GLY A 88 -0.30 2.75 10.46
N LEU A 89 -0.86 1.59 10.10
CA LEU A 89 -0.31 0.71 9.07
C LEU A 89 -0.42 1.31 7.66
N VAL A 90 -1.50 2.02 7.35
CA VAL A 90 -1.59 2.79 6.09
C VAL A 90 -0.49 3.84 6.03
N PHE A 91 -0.30 4.62 7.10
CA PHE A 91 0.76 5.62 7.17
C PHE A 91 2.14 5.00 7.03
N ILE A 92 2.39 3.85 7.66
CA ILE A 92 3.65 3.13 7.53
C ILE A 92 3.88 2.69 6.08
N GLY A 93 2.87 2.12 5.41
CA GLY A 93 3.00 1.70 4.01
C GLY A 93 3.34 2.85 3.07
N VAL A 94 2.66 3.99 3.24
CA VAL A 94 2.95 5.22 2.48
C VAL A 94 4.35 5.76 2.79
N ALA A 95 4.72 5.82 4.07
CA ALA A 95 6.04 6.32 4.49
C ALA A 95 7.17 5.44 3.94
N VAL A 96 7.01 4.11 3.96
CA VAL A 96 7.97 3.17 3.39
C VAL A 96 8.12 3.41 1.88
N ALA A 97 7.03 3.56 1.14
CA ALA A 97 7.09 3.87 -0.29
C ALA A 97 7.89 5.16 -0.56
N VAL A 98 7.55 6.25 0.14
CA VAL A 98 8.25 7.54 -0.01
C VAL A 98 9.74 7.43 0.33
N VAL A 99 10.10 6.77 1.43
CA VAL A 99 11.51 6.55 1.81
C VAL A 99 12.23 5.72 0.76
N THR A 100 11.59 4.67 0.25
CA THR A 100 12.17 3.79 -0.78
C THR A 100 12.40 4.56 -2.07
N TRP A 101 11.45 5.38 -2.48
CA TRP A 101 11.62 6.26 -3.64
C TRP A 101 12.78 7.22 -3.45
N ILE A 102 12.86 7.93 -2.32
CA ILE A 102 13.94 8.89 -2.04
C ILE A 102 15.29 8.17 -2.06
N ALA A 103 15.38 6.98 -1.45
CA ALA A 103 16.61 6.20 -1.42
C ALA A 103 17.08 5.75 -2.81
N LEU A 104 16.15 5.47 -3.74
CA LEU A 104 16.47 4.97 -5.08
C LEU A 104 16.62 6.09 -6.14
N ASN A 105 15.84 7.16 -6.03
CA ASN A 105 15.74 8.21 -7.05
C ASN A 105 16.33 9.55 -6.60
N GLY A 106 16.65 9.72 -5.30
CA GLY A 106 17.23 10.95 -4.75
C GLY A 106 16.31 12.17 -4.76
N THR A 107 15.05 12.02 -5.16
CA THR A 107 14.07 13.09 -5.31
C THR A 107 12.77 12.76 -4.58
N ASN A 108 11.92 13.77 -4.34
CA ASN A 108 10.58 13.55 -3.84
C ASN A 108 9.64 13.21 -5.01
N PRO A 109 8.90 12.08 -4.99
CA PRO A 109 8.02 11.70 -6.11
C PRO A 109 6.80 12.60 -6.29
N ILE A 110 6.37 13.28 -5.23
CA ILE A 110 5.07 13.95 -5.17
C ILE A 110 5.27 15.45 -5.34
N HIS A 111 4.84 15.97 -6.49
CA HIS A 111 4.88 17.39 -6.82
C HIS A 111 3.47 17.97 -6.98
N PHE A 112 3.23 19.13 -6.35
CA PHE A 112 1.95 19.85 -6.49
C PHE A 112 1.79 20.55 -7.84
N THR A 113 2.92 20.86 -8.49
CA THR A 113 3.02 21.47 -9.82
C THR A 113 3.96 20.64 -10.67
N LYS A 114 3.88 20.79 -12.00
CA LYS A 114 4.76 20.05 -12.92
C LYS A 114 6.23 20.39 -12.62
N PRO A 115 7.13 19.40 -12.45
CA PRO A 115 8.55 19.66 -12.24
C PRO A 115 9.16 20.36 -13.45
N GLY A 116 9.77 21.52 -13.25
CA GLY A 116 10.44 22.30 -14.31
C GLY A 116 9.53 23.19 -15.17
N ALA A 117 8.28 23.43 -14.74
CA ALA A 117 7.40 24.46 -15.30
C ALA A 117 7.55 25.81 -14.59
#